data_AF-A0A9E2DP74-F1
#
_entry.id   AF-A0A9E2DP74-F1
#
_cell.length_a   1.000
_cell.length_b   1.000
_cell.length_c   1.000
_cell.angle_alpha   90.00
_cell.angle_beta   90.00
_cell.angle_gamma   90.00
#
_symmetry.space_group_name_H-M   'P 1'
#
loop_
_entity.id
_entity.type
_entity.pdbx_description
1 polymer ?
#
loop_
_entity_poly.entity_id
_entity_poly.type
_entity_poly.pdbx_seq_one_letter_code
_entity_poly.pdbx_strand_id
1 'polypeptide(L)'
;MPINEYEFYNGVVLNGLLNSGKSIKIADFPTTSKNSFMLNENKVGIYIKHSRKVISPWRFTFLKEHQEEFKAMSELCINAFLILVCGKDGIASIKSDVLKKVLDDNHEPAEWLSASRLKRESYAIKGSDGKLNFKINLRDFPRDIIKCL
;
A
#
# COMPACT_ATOMS: atom_id res chain seq x y z
N MET A 1 8.37 16.02 21.07
CA MET A 1 8.91 15.16 19.99
C MET A 1 8.18 15.51 18.70
N PRO A 2 8.89 15.80 17.59
CA PRO A 2 8.24 16.09 16.32
C PRO A 2 7.59 14.82 15.76
N ILE A 3 6.42 14.96 15.13
CA ILE A 3 5.76 13.87 14.41
C ILE A 3 6.48 13.68 13.08
N ASN A 4 6.94 12.47 12.82
CA ASN A 4 7.52 12.13 11.54
C ASN A 4 6.42 12.02 10.49
N GLU A 5 6.75 12.38 9.26
CA GLU A 5 5.77 12.42 8.18
C GLU A 5 5.11 11.06 7.89
N TYR A 6 5.87 9.96 7.99
CA TYR A 6 5.30 8.62 7.81
C TYR A 6 4.22 8.30 8.85
N GLU A 7 4.34 8.82 10.08
CA GLU A 7 3.36 8.61 11.15
C GLU A 7 2.02 9.28 10.81
N PHE A 8 2.06 10.45 10.18
CA PHE A 8 0.87 11.13 9.69
C PHE A 8 0.14 10.27 8.64
N TYR A 9 0.84 9.77 7.64
CA TYR A 9 0.24 8.97 6.57
C TYR A 9 -0.20 7.58 7.05
N ASN A 10 0.56 6.95 7.95
CA ASN A 10 0.14 5.70 8.58
C ASN A 10 -1.16 5.93 9.38
N GLY A 11 -1.24 7.03 10.15
CA GLY A 11 -2.45 7.43 10.86
C GLY A 11 -3.68 7.57 9.95
N VAL A 12 -3.53 8.16 8.76
CA VAL A 12 -4.61 8.28 7.77
C VAL A 12 -5.12 6.90 7.33
N VAL A 13 -4.22 5.96 7.04
CA VAL A 13 -4.58 4.60 6.64
C VAL A 13 -5.25 3.85 7.79
N LEU A 14 -4.65 3.84 8.98
CA LEU A 14 -5.19 3.14 10.15
C LEU A 14 -6.56 3.69 10.56
N ASN A 15 -6.75 5.01 10.54
CA ASN A 15 -8.05 5.62 10.78
C ASN A 15 -9.09 5.20 9.72
N GLY A 16 -8.68 5.10 8.45
CA GLY A 16 -9.55 4.60 7.38
C GLY A 16 -10.02 3.16 7.62
N LEU A 17 -9.14 2.29 8.13
CA LEU A 17 -9.49 0.92 8.48
C LEU A 17 -10.46 0.86 9.67
N LEU A 18 -10.21 1.62 10.73
CA LEU A 18 -11.04 1.63 11.94
C LEU A 18 -12.45 2.18 11.69
N ASN A 19 -12.61 3.14 10.77
CA ASN A 19 -13.92 3.69 10.38
C ASN A 19 -14.80 2.70 9.59
N SER A 20 -14.33 1.48 9.32
CA SER A 20 -15.13 0.42 8.71
C SER A 20 -16.19 -0.19 9.63
N GLY A 21 -16.13 0.10 10.94
CA GLY A 21 -17.05 -0.42 11.95
C GLY A 21 -16.74 -1.85 12.42
N LYS A 22 -15.69 -2.50 11.88
CA LYS A 22 -15.18 -3.78 12.38
C LYS A 22 -14.14 -3.58 13.49
N SER A 23 -14.09 -4.51 14.43
CA SER A 23 -12.96 -4.61 15.37
C SER A 23 -11.73 -5.15 14.63
N ILE A 24 -10.62 -4.43 14.72
CA ILE A 24 -9.35 -4.75 14.04
C ILE A 24 -8.24 -4.71 15.07
N LYS A 25 -7.54 -5.84 15.25
CA LYS A 25 -6.28 -5.88 16.00
C LYS A 25 -5.16 -5.44 15.06
N ILE A 26 -4.35 -4.47 15.47
CA ILE A 26 -3.22 -3.96 14.69
C ILE A 26 -1.95 -4.24 15.47
N ALA A 27 -0.95 -4.81 14.81
CA ALA A 27 0.40 -4.99 15.33
C ALA A 27 1.42 -4.57 14.28
N ASP A 28 2.65 -4.26 14.70
CA ASP A 28 3.75 -4.05 13.76
C ASP A 28 4.10 -5.37 13.08
N PHE A 29 4.44 -5.31 11.78
CA PHE A 29 5.05 -6.44 11.10
C PHE A 29 6.52 -6.55 11.57
N PRO A 30 7.08 -7.75 11.83
CA PRO A 30 8.37 -7.91 12.51
C PRO A 30 9.57 -7.59 11.60
N THR A 31 9.73 -6.30 11.27
CA THR A 31 10.77 -5.76 10.40
C THR A 31 11.33 -4.46 10.96
N THR A 32 12.35 -3.93 10.29
CA THR A 32 12.95 -2.63 10.64
C THR A 32 12.13 -1.44 10.12
N SER A 33 11.20 -1.67 9.20
CA SER A 33 10.34 -0.63 8.64
C SER A 33 9.21 -0.26 9.60
N LYS A 34 8.93 1.03 9.69
CA LYS A 34 7.83 1.57 10.51
C LYS A 34 6.53 1.75 9.74
N ASN A 35 6.44 1.18 8.53
CA ASN A 35 5.32 1.35 7.62
C ASN A 35 4.60 0.04 7.30
N SER A 36 4.86 -0.99 8.09
CA SER A 36 4.45 -2.36 7.85
C SER A 36 3.65 -2.84 9.04
N PHE A 37 2.40 -3.27 8.81
CA PHE A 37 1.48 -3.66 9.88
C PHE A 37 0.82 -4.99 9.58
N MET A 38 0.54 -5.72 10.65
CA MET A 38 -0.24 -6.94 10.68
C MET A 38 -1.63 -6.65 11.25
N LEU A 39 -2.67 -7.12 10.57
CA LEU A 39 -4.06 -6.94 10.96
C LEU A 39 -4.68 -8.30 11.28
N ASN A 40 -5.33 -8.38 12.45
CA ASN A 40 -5.92 -9.61 12.98
C ASN A 40 -4.94 -10.78 12.92
N GLU A 41 -3.78 -10.59 13.57
CA GLU A 41 -2.65 -11.52 13.56
C GLU A 41 -2.08 -11.63 12.13
N ASN A 42 -1.99 -12.82 11.53
CA ASN A 42 -1.41 -13.01 10.20
C ASN A 42 -2.45 -13.03 9.06
N LYS A 43 -3.69 -12.60 9.31
CA LYS A 43 -4.74 -12.59 8.27
C LYS A 43 -4.43 -11.63 7.14
N VAL A 44 -4.05 -10.39 7.49
CA VAL A 44 -3.74 -9.36 6.49
C VAL A 44 -2.48 -8.59 6.88
N GLY A 45 -1.48 -8.57 6.00
CA GLY A 45 -0.36 -7.64 6.06
C GLY A 45 -0.64 -6.40 5.21
N ILE A 46 -0.29 -5.22 5.71
CA ILE A 46 -0.32 -3.97 4.94
C ILE A 46 1.05 -3.30 4.96
N TYR A 47 1.49 -2.84 3.80
CA TYR A 47 2.72 -2.07 3.63
C TYR A 47 2.39 -0.69 3.07
N ILE A 48 2.74 0.37 3.80
CA ILE A 48 2.31 1.74 3.48
C ILE A 48 3.46 2.53 2.84
N LYS A 49 3.20 3.09 1.66
CA LYS A 49 4.05 4.09 1.02
C LYS A 49 3.22 5.34 0.78
N HIS A 50 3.84 6.51 0.92
CA HIS A 50 3.17 7.79 0.76
C HIS A 50 3.90 8.68 -0.23
N SER A 51 3.16 9.60 -0.83
CA SER A 51 3.69 10.66 -1.67
C SER A 51 3.09 11.99 -1.24
N ARG A 52 3.95 13.01 -1.13
CA ARG A 52 3.57 14.39 -0.77
C ARG A 52 2.98 15.20 -1.91
N LYS A 53 3.15 14.71 -3.14
CA LYS A 53 2.83 15.51 -4.33
C LYS A 53 1.34 15.86 -4.32
N VAL A 54 1.02 17.09 -4.69
CA VAL A 54 -0.39 17.56 -4.70
C VAL A 54 -1.14 17.02 -5.91
N ILE A 55 -0.44 16.85 -7.03
CA ILE A 55 -1.03 16.46 -8.32
C ILE A 55 -0.40 15.16 -8.86
N SER A 56 -1.18 14.40 -9.61
CA SER A 56 -0.71 13.19 -10.28
C SER A 56 0.35 13.50 -11.36
N PRO A 57 1.18 12.52 -11.76
CA PRO A 57 1.35 11.20 -11.14
C PRO A 57 2.13 11.27 -9.82
N TRP A 58 1.74 10.42 -8.85
CA TRP A 58 2.47 10.16 -7.62
C TRP A 58 3.42 8.98 -7.84
N ARG A 59 4.73 9.22 -7.69
CA ARG A 59 5.76 8.18 -7.77
C ARG A 59 6.14 7.70 -6.37
N PHE A 60 6.34 6.40 -6.25
CA PHE A 60 6.79 5.69 -5.07
C PHE A 60 8.02 4.87 -5.45
N THR A 61 9.11 5.05 -4.72
CA THR A 61 10.35 4.30 -4.94
C THR A 61 10.39 3.06 -4.06
N PHE A 62 10.74 1.95 -4.68
CA PHE A 62 11.00 0.67 -4.06
C PHE A 62 12.49 0.41 -4.18
N LEU A 63 13.11 0.14 -3.03
CA LEU A 63 14.48 -0.34 -2.99
C LEU A 63 14.38 -1.85 -2.81
N LYS A 64 15.45 -2.57 -3.11
CA LYS A 64 15.48 -4.02 -2.94
C LYS A 64 14.98 -4.47 -1.56
N GLU A 65 15.40 -3.81 -0.48
CA GLU A 65 14.94 -4.07 0.89
C GLU A 65 13.42 -3.92 1.07
N HIS A 66 12.79 -2.95 0.39
CA HIS A 66 11.35 -2.72 0.45
C HIS A 66 10.57 -3.85 -0.25
N GLN A 67 11.10 -4.36 -1.36
CA GLN A 67 10.51 -5.48 -2.09
C GLN A 67 10.67 -6.80 -1.35
N GLU A 68 11.85 -7.04 -0.79
CA GLU A 68 12.12 -8.21 0.06
C GLU A 68 11.22 -8.22 1.30
N GLU A 69 11.03 -7.06 1.92
CA GLU A 69 10.11 -6.89 3.03
C GLU A 69 8.66 -7.21 2.63
N PHE A 70 8.18 -6.64 1.52
CA PHE A 70 6.82 -6.89 1.05
C PHE A 70 6.63 -8.35 0.63
N LYS A 71 7.65 -8.98 0.06
CA LYS A 71 7.67 -10.40 -0.27
C LYS A 71 7.54 -11.25 0.98
N ALA A 72 8.34 -11.01 2.02
CA ALA A 72 8.23 -11.70 3.31
C ALA A 72 6.84 -11.54 3.92
N MET A 73 6.24 -10.35 3.83
CA MET A 73 4.85 -10.11 4.26
C MET A 73 3.84 -10.95 3.46
N SER A 74 4.03 -11.06 2.14
CA SER A 74 3.16 -11.88 1.28
C SER A 74 3.28 -13.39 1.54
N GLU A 75 4.39 -13.84 2.12
CA GLU A 75 4.64 -15.24 2.49
C GLU A 75 4.13 -15.55 3.91
N LEU A 76 4.22 -14.59 4.84
CA LEU A 76 3.82 -14.77 6.24
C LEU A 76 2.34 -14.48 6.51
N CYS A 77 1.71 -13.59 5.71
CA CYS A 77 0.30 -13.24 5.86
C CYS A 77 -0.57 -13.93 4.81
N ILE A 78 -1.80 -14.29 5.17
CA ILE A 78 -2.77 -14.93 4.24
C ILE A 78 -3.08 -14.00 3.06
N ASN A 79 -3.19 -12.70 3.33
CA ASN A 79 -3.30 -11.66 2.31
C ASN A 79 -2.29 -10.55 2.61
N ALA A 80 -1.67 -10.00 1.57
CA ALA A 80 -0.81 -8.83 1.71
C ALA A 80 -1.25 -7.71 0.74
N PHE A 81 -1.24 -6.48 1.23
CA PHE A 81 -1.64 -5.31 0.45
C PHE A 81 -0.58 -4.21 0.52
N LEU A 82 -0.21 -3.68 -0.64
CA LEU A 82 0.50 -2.43 -0.77
C LEU A 82 -0.50 -1.27 -0.73
N ILE A 83 -0.28 -0.33 0.17
CA ILE A 83 -1.11 0.85 0.37
C ILE A 83 -0.35 2.08 -0.09
N LEU A 84 -0.88 2.75 -1.12
CA LEU A 84 -0.28 3.95 -1.70
C LEU A 84 -1.11 5.18 -1.32
N VAL A 85 -0.56 6.00 -0.44
CA VAL A 85 -1.21 7.26 -0.03
C VAL A 85 -0.80 8.38 -0.98
N CYS A 86 -1.75 8.83 -1.80
CA CYS A 86 -1.57 9.85 -2.84
C CYS A 86 -1.84 11.26 -2.29
N GLY A 87 -1.02 11.69 -1.32
CA GLY A 87 -1.17 12.98 -0.66
C GLY A 87 -2.55 13.14 -0.02
N LYS A 88 -3.28 14.19 -0.42
CA LYS A 88 -4.67 14.43 0.01
C LYS A 88 -5.73 13.90 -0.97
N ASP A 89 -5.33 13.30 -2.10
CA ASP A 89 -6.27 12.84 -3.13
C ASP A 89 -7.01 11.56 -2.72
N GLY A 90 -6.28 10.63 -2.11
CA GLY A 90 -6.84 9.39 -1.58
C GLY A 90 -5.82 8.27 -1.46
N ILE A 91 -6.32 7.05 -1.35
CA ILE A 91 -5.53 5.83 -1.12
C ILE A 91 -5.82 4.82 -2.23
N ALA A 92 -4.77 4.23 -2.78
CA ALA A 92 -4.88 3.05 -3.64
C ALA A 92 -4.39 1.82 -2.88
N SER A 93 -5.24 0.80 -2.76
CA SER A 93 -4.88 -0.49 -2.16
C SER A 93 -4.66 -1.53 -3.27
N ILE A 94 -3.49 -2.14 -3.29
CA ILE A 94 -3.08 -3.11 -4.32
C ILE A 94 -2.75 -4.43 -3.60
N LYS A 95 -3.43 -5.51 -3.95
CA LYS A 95 -3.15 -6.84 -3.39
C LYS A 95 -1.85 -7.42 -4.01
N SER A 96 -1.14 -8.26 -3.27
CA SER A 96 0.17 -8.81 -3.67
C SER A 96 0.17 -9.52 -5.03
N ASP A 97 -0.87 -10.32 -5.31
CA ASP A 97 -1.08 -11.01 -6.60
C ASP A 97 -1.25 -10.05 -7.79
N VAL A 98 -1.85 -8.88 -7.55
CA VAL A 98 -1.96 -7.81 -8.55
C VAL A 98 -0.65 -7.03 -8.67
N LEU A 99 0.07 -6.82 -7.56
CA LEU A 99 1.32 -6.08 -7.55
C LEU A 99 2.38 -6.76 -8.41
N LYS A 100 2.45 -8.10 -8.40
CA LYS A 100 3.38 -8.89 -9.23
C LYS A 100 3.24 -8.66 -10.74
N LYS A 101 2.16 -8.01 -11.19
CA LYS A 101 1.94 -7.65 -12.60
C LYS A 101 2.59 -6.32 -13.00
N VAL A 102 3.09 -5.55 -12.04
CA VAL A 102 3.72 -4.22 -12.27
C VAL A 102 5.11 -4.08 -11.68
N LEU A 103 5.42 -4.90 -10.67
CA LEU A 103 6.76 -5.10 -10.12
C LEU A 103 6.96 -6.61 -10.09
N ASP A 104 7.89 -7.14 -10.88
CA ASP A 104 8.04 -8.58 -11.02
C ASP A 104 8.71 -9.23 -9.79
N ASP A 105 9.01 -10.53 -9.84
CA ASP A 105 9.68 -11.24 -8.74
C ASP A 105 11.21 -11.00 -8.69
N ASN A 106 11.77 -10.24 -9.63
CA ASN A 106 13.19 -9.92 -9.73
C ASN A 106 13.48 -8.53 -9.13
N HIS A 107 13.87 -8.51 -7.86
CA HIS A 107 14.06 -7.26 -7.12
C HIS A 107 15.35 -6.53 -7.57
N GLU A 108 15.19 -5.55 -8.47
CA GLU A 108 16.26 -4.64 -8.86
C GLU A 108 16.68 -3.71 -7.71
N PRO A 109 17.88 -3.08 -7.78
CA PRO A 109 18.35 -2.17 -6.73
C PRO A 109 17.37 -1.03 -6.42
N ALA A 110 16.71 -0.52 -7.44
CA ALA A 110 15.70 0.51 -7.33
C ALA A 110 14.63 0.37 -8.41
N GLU A 111 13.39 0.27 -7.99
CA GLU A 111 12.20 0.21 -8.82
C GLU A 111 11.23 1.33 -8.45
N TRP A 112 10.21 1.54 -9.26
CA TRP A 112 9.22 2.56 -9.00
C TRP A 112 7.82 2.10 -9.36
N LEU A 113 6.85 2.66 -8.65
CA LEU A 113 5.43 2.56 -8.97
C LEU A 113 4.86 3.97 -9.07
N SER A 114 4.05 4.21 -10.09
CA SER A 114 3.36 5.46 -10.36
C SER A 114 1.85 5.26 -10.29
N ALA A 115 1.20 5.97 -9.38
CA ALA A 115 -0.25 6.13 -9.36
C ALA A 115 -0.63 7.42 -10.07
N SER A 116 -1.59 7.35 -10.99
CA SER A 116 -2.09 8.51 -11.73
C SER A 116 -3.60 8.52 -11.82
N ARG A 117 -4.20 9.70 -11.76
CA ARG A 117 -5.65 9.86 -11.71
C ARG A 117 -6.05 11.26 -12.18
N LEU A 118 -7.18 11.34 -12.90
CA LEU A 118 -7.90 12.57 -13.19
C LEU A 118 -9.07 12.76 -12.22
N LYS A 119 -9.60 13.98 -12.14
CA LYS A 119 -10.71 14.33 -11.23
C LYS A 119 -11.88 13.36 -11.41
N ARG A 120 -12.31 12.73 -10.29
CA ARG A 120 -13.41 11.73 -10.22
C ARG A 120 -13.16 10.39 -10.93
N GLU A 121 -11.95 10.12 -11.42
CA GLU A 121 -11.62 8.80 -11.98
C GLU A 121 -11.08 7.83 -10.91
N SER A 122 -10.76 6.61 -11.34
CA SER A 122 -10.00 5.61 -10.58
C SER A 122 -8.49 5.73 -10.88
N TYR A 123 -7.64 5.15 -10.02
CA TYR A 123 -6.18 5.21 -10.19
C TYR A 123 -5.69 4.26 -11.28
N ALA A 124 -4.93 4.78 -12.24
CA ALA A 124 -4.12 3.99 -13.15
C ALA A 124 -2.73 3.78 -12.54
N ILE A 125 -2.32 2.50 -12.45
CA ILE A 125 -1.06 2.07 -11.85
C ILE A 125 -0.08 1.60 -12.93
N LYS A 126 1.14 2.10 -12.87
CA LYS A 126 2.29 1.68 -13.69
C LYS A 126 3.47 1.41 -12.77
N GLY A 127 4.30 0.42 -13.08
CA GLY A 127 5.55 0.13 -12.39
C GLY A 127 6.72 0.04 -13.36
N SER A 128 7.89 -0.33 -12.82
CA SER A 128 9.09 -0.62 -13.62
C SER A 128 8.82 -1.65 -14.72
N ASP A 129 8.09 -2.73 -14.39
CA ASP A 129 7.99 -3.91 -15.25
C ASP A 129 6.67 -3.99 -16.02
N GLY A 130 5.78 -3.01 -15.84
CA GLY A 130 4.52 -3.02 -16.54
C GLY A 130 3.48 -2.01 -16.08
N LYS A 131 2.24 -2.27 -16.46
CA LYS A 131 1.07 -1.47 -16.08
C LYS A 131 -0.11 -2.37 -15.79
N LEU A 132 -0.97 -1.96 -14.87
CA LEU A 132 -2.25 -2.63 -14.71
C LEU A 132 -3.16 -2.29 -15.89
N ASN A 133 -3.80 -3.32 -16.43
CA ASN A 133 -4.80 -3.18 -17.50
C ASN A 133 -6.15 -2.65 -16.98
N PHE A 134 -6.32 -2.59 -15.65
CA PHE A 134 -7.50 -2.05 -14.99
C PHE A 134 -7.10 -0.93 -14.01
N LYS A 135 -8.08 -0.12 -13.60
CA LYS A 135 -7.88 0.97 -12.64
C LYS A 135 -8.29 0.52 -11.22
N ILE A 136 -7.60 1.03 -10.21
CA ILE A 136 -7.91 0.81 -8.78
C ILE A 136 -8.90 1.89 -8.32
N ASN A 137 -10.07 1.49 -7.81
CA ASN A 137 -11.08 2.44 -7.38
C ASN A 137 -10.78 2.97 -5.98
N LEU A 138 -11.20 4.20 -5.70
CA LEU A 138 -11.04 4.79 -4.37
C LEU A 138 -11.75 4.01 -3.27
N ARG A 139 -12.86 3.35 -3.63
CA ARG A 139 -13.68 2.57 -2.70
C ARG A 139 -13.09 1.18 -2.41
N ASP A 140 -12.04 0.78 -3.11
CA ASP A 140 -11.38 -0.50 -2.88
C ASP A 140 -10.66 -0.46 -1.51
N PHE A 141 -10.14 0.71 -1.12
CA PHE A 141 -9.74 0.99 0.26
C PHE A 141 -10.89 1.62 1.07
N PRO A 142 -11.14 1.21 2.33
CA PRO A 142 -10.58 0.06 3.04
C PRO A 142 -11.28 -1.27 2.68
N ARG A 143 -12.33 -1.24 1.85
CA ARG A 143 -13.28 -2.35 1.62
C ARG A 143 -12.61 -3.71 1.41
N ASP A 144 -11.61 -3.80 0.54
CA ASP A 144 -11.04 -5.08 0.13
C ASP A 144 -10.12 -5.68 1.20
N ILE A 145 -9.47 -4.84 2.02
CA ILE A 145 -8.77 -5.27 3.24
C ILE A 145 -9.78 -5.82 4.25
N ILE A 146 -10.87 -5.10 4.49
CA ILE A 146 -11.91 -5.48 5.46
C ILE A 146 -12.61 -6.80 5.08
N LYS A 147 -12.72 -7.13 3.79
CA LYS A 147 -13.23 -8.43 3.33
C LYS A 147 -12.30 -9.60 3.68
N CYS A 148 -11.00 -9.34 3.85
CA CYS A 148 -9.99 -10.35 4.16
C CYS A 148 -9.75 -10.50 5.68
N LEU A 149 -10.32 -9.63 6.52
CA LEU A 149 -10.28 -9.69 7.99
C LEU A 149 -11.39 -10.58 8.55
#